data_AF-A0A6J5A411-F1
#
_entry.id   AF-A0A6J5A411-F1
#
_cell.length_a   1.000
_cell.length_b   1.000
_cell.length_c   1.000
_cell.angle_alpha   90.00
_cell.angle_beta   90.00
_cell.angle_gamma   90.00
#
_symmetry.space_group_name_H-M   'P 1'
#
loop_
_entity.id
_entity.type
_entity.pdbx_description
1 polymer ?
#
loop_
_entity_poly.entity_id
_entity_poly.type
_entity_poly.pdbx_seq_one_letter_code
_entity_poly.pdbx_strand_id
1 'polypeptide(L)'
;MKKALLPAGWIKPRGYANGVAATGVQVFIAGQIGWDEQAHFQTGNFAGQAIQALKNVLAVLHEAGGRPEHLVRMTWYVTDKREYLASLKEIGRAFRELIGDYDIAMSAVQVVALIEDEAKVEIEATAVIPQ
;
A
#
# COMPACT_ATOMS: atom_id res chain seq x y z
N MET A 1 -14.13 8.84 11.24
CA MET A 1 -13.59 9.92 10.36
C MET A 1 -12.07 9.82 10.35
N LYS A 2 -11.43 10.07 9.19
CA LYS A 2 -9.97 10.07 8.98
C LYS A 2 -9.47 11.50 8.76
N LYS A 3 -8.27 11.83 9.24
CA LYS A 3 -7.64 13.14 9.09
C LYS A 3 -6.12 12.99 8.89
N ALA A 4 -5.58 13.57 7.82
CA ALA A 4 -4.14 13.75 7.66
C ALA A 4 -3.57 14.75 8.67
N LEU A 5 -2.43 14.40 9.26
CA LEU A 5 -1.67 15.22 10.19
C LEU A 5 -0.48 15.83 9.45
N LEU A 6 -0.57 17.12 9.14
CA LEU A 6 0.44 17.87 8.40
C LEU A 6 0.91 19.05 9.27
N PRO A 7 2.06 18.92 9.97
CA PRO A 7 2.58 20.00 10.81
C PRO A 7 2.80 21.30 10.03
N ALA A 8 2.50 22.43 10.66
CA ALA A 8 2.71 23.74 10.06
C ALA A 8 4.20 23.99 9.77
N GLY A 9 4.49 24.58 8.61
CA GLY A 9 5.86 24.90 8.18
C GLY A 9 6.62 23.75 7.52
N TRP A 10 6.06 22.54 7.46
CA TRP A 10 6.69 21.42 6.76
C TRP A 10 6.35 21.43 5.26
N ILE A 11 7.28 20.95 4.43
CA ILE A 11 7.00 20.70 3.01
C ILE A 11 5.90 19.65 2.91
N LYS A 12 4.84 19.93 2.13
CA LYS A 12 3.75 18.98 1.96
C LYS A 12 4.27 17.70 1.26
N PRO A 13 4.08 16.52 1.86
CA PRO A 13 4.45 15.25 1.23
C PRO A 13 3.69 15.04 -0.09
N ARG A 14 4.33 14.34 -1.04
CA ARG A 14 3.74 13.99 -2.32
C ARG A 14 3.34 12.51 -2.29
N GLY A 15 2.04 12.24 -2.38
CA GLY A 15 1.51 10.88 -2.48
C GLY A 15 1.39 10.13 -1.16
N TYR A 16 1.50 10.80 0.00
CA TYR A 16 1.26 10.24 1.34
C TYR A 16 0.98 11.35 2.35
N ALA A 17 0.62 11.00 3.59
CA ALA A 17 0.52 11.92 4.73
C ALA A 17 1.61 11.64 5.78
N ASN A 18 2.18 12.70 6.39
CA ASN A 18 3.20 12.55 7.44
C ASN A 18 2.67 11.81 8.69
N GLY A 19 1.36 11.88 8.93
CA GLY A 19 0.65 11.10 9.93
C GLY A 19 -0.84 11.09 9.64
N VAL A 20 -1.57 10.17 10.28
CA VAL A 20 -3.02 10.03 10.14
C VAL A 20 -3.65 9.82 11.51
N ALA A 21 -4.69 10.57 11.82
CA ALA A 21 -5.58 10.31 12.95
C ALA A 21 -6.91 9.76 12.41
N ALA A 22 -7.42 8.70 13.03
CA ALA A 22 -8.68 8.10 12.63
C ALA A 22 -9.42 7.46 13.81
N THR A 23 -10.74 7.30 13.66
CA THR A 23 -11.62 6.62 14.63
C THR A 23 -12.63 5.76 13.89
N GLY A 24 -12.84 4.54 14.37
CA GLY A 24 -13.70 3.52 13.76
C GLY A 24 -13.24 2.09 14.07
N VAL A 25 -13.70 1.12 13.28
CA VAL A 25 -13.25 -0.28 13.34
C VAL A 25 -11.85 -0.39 12.72
N GLN A 26 -10.90 -0.95 13.46
CA GLN A 26 -9.54 -1.15 12.98
C GLN A 26 -9.42 -2.46 12.21
N VAL A 27 -8.82 -2.41 11.03
CA VAL A 27 -8.53 -3.57 10.18
C VAL A 27 -7.02 -3.64 9.98
N PHE A 28 -6.44 -4.76 10.39
CA PHE A 28 -5.01 -5.03 10.26
C PHE A 28 -4.81 -6.04 9.15
N ILE A 29 -4.15 -5.63 8.06
CA ILE A 29 -3.99 -6.42 6.83
C ILE A 29 -2.54 -6.89 6.79
N ALA A 30 -2.35 -8.22 6.80
CA ALA A 30 -1.03 -8.83 6.67
C ALA A 30 -0.34 -8.44 5.36
N GLY A 31 0.98 -8.59 5.30
CA GLY A 31 1.76 -8.31 4.09
C GLY A 31 1.23 -9.05 2.87
N GLN A 32 0.89 -8.30 1.82
CA GLN A 32 0.43 -8.84 0.55
C GLN A 32 1.55 -8.75 -0.49
N ILE A 33 1.86 -9.89 -1.11
CA ILE A 33 2.79 -9.99 -2.24
C ILE A 33 2.02 -10.06 -3.57
N GLY A 34 2.75 -9.99 -4.69
CA GLY A 34 2.20 -9.83 -6.04
C GLY A 34 1.61 -11.07 -6.71
N TRP A 35 1.17 -12.08 -5.96
CA TRP A 35 0.51 -13.27 -6.50
C TRP A 35 -1.02 -13.09 -6.60
N ASP A 36 -1.68 -13.95 -7.37
CA ASP A 36 -3.15 -14.03 -7.46
C ASP A 36 -3.75 -14.90 -6.34
N GLU A 37 -5.07 -15.09 -6.38
CA GLU A 37 -5.81 -15.88 -5.40
C GLU A 37 -5.53 -17.40 -5.45
N GLN A 38 -4.79 -17.87 -6.47
CA GLN A 38 -4.26 -19.24 -6.55
C GLN A 38 -2.76 -19.30 -6.21
N ALA A 39 -2.20 -18.24 -5.60
CA ALA A 39 -0.80 -18.14 -5.21
C ALA A 39 0.19 -18.20 -6.41
N HIS A 40 -0.21 -17.72 -7.58
CA HIS A 40 0.66 -17.63 -8.75
C HIS A 40 1.11 -16.20 -9.06
N PHE A 41 2.39 -16.04 -9.41
CA PHE A 41 2.90 -14.78 -9.95
C PHE A 41 2.58 -14.66 -11.43
N GLN A 42 1.61 -13.79 -11.76
CA GLN A 42 1.22 -13.53 -13.16
C GLN A 42 2.24 -12.67 -13.92
N THR A 43 3.26 -12.16 -13.23
CA THR A 43 4.27 -11.27 -13.79
C THR A 43 5.56 -11.29 -12.96
N GLY A 44 6.69 -11.21 -13.65
CA GLY A 44 8.01 -11.01 -13.04
C GLY A 44 8.45 -9.54 -12.95
N ASN A 45 7.66 -8.60 -13.47
CA ASN A 45 7.99 -7.16 -13.37
C ASN A 45 7.55 -6.59 -12.00
N PHE A 46 8.33 -5.67 -11.45
CA PHE A 46 8.00 -5.06 -10.16
C PHE A 46 6.65 -4.36 -10.16
N ALA A 47 6.35 -3.56 -11.19
CA ALA A 47 5.12 -2.78 -11.25
C ALA A 47 3.87 -3.67 -11.20
N GLY A 48 3.84 -4.76 -11.96
CA GLY A 48 2.72 -5.69 -11.98
C GLY A 48 2.56 -6.43 -10.66
N GLN A 49 3.66 -6.85 -10.01
CA GLN A 49 3.59 -7.43 -8.67
C GLN A 49 3.08 -6.41 -7.64
N ALA A 50 3.54 -5.16 -7.69
CA ALA A 50 3.06 -4.10 -6.80
C ALA A 50 1.56 -3.80 -7.00
N ILE A 51 1.09 -3.78 -8.25
CA ILE A 51 -0.32 -3.58 -8.58
C ILE A 51 -1.16 -4.74 -8.05
N GLN A 52 -0.69 -5.98 -8.19
CA GLN A 52 -1.39 -7.14 -7.66
C GLN A 52 -1.41 -7.13 -6.13
N ALA A 53 -0.29 -6.82 -5.47
CA ALA A 53 -0.23 -6.66 -4.03
C ALA A 53 -1.22 -5.61 -3.51
N LEU A 54 -1.37 -4.47 -4.20
CA LEU A 54 -2.37 -3.45 -3.87
C LEU A 54 -3.81 -3.98 -4.02
N LYS A 55 -4.11 -4.74 -5.07
CA LYS A 55 -5.42 -5.38 -5.25
C LYS A 55 -5.71 -6.36 -4.12
N ASN A 56 -4.72 -7.14 -3.71
CA ASN A 56 -4.84 -8.08 -2.61
C ASN A 56 -5.14 -7.36 -1.29
N VAL A 57 -4.46 -6.23 -1.01
CA VAL A 57 -4.79 -5.37 0.16
C VAL A 57 -6.25 -4.91 0.10
N LEU A 58 -6.73 -4.46 -1.05
CA LEU A 58 -8.11 -4.00 -1.21
C LEU A 58 -9.12 -5.15 -1.07
N ALA A 59 -8.80 -6.34 -1.56
CA ALA A 59 -9.65 -7.52 -1.40
C ALA A 59 -9.85 -7.86 0.09
N VAL A 60 -8.77 -7.92 0.88
CA VAL A 60 -8.86 -8.16 2.33
C VAL A 60 -9.63 -7.04 3.03
N LEU A 61 -9.42 -5.78 2.63
CA LEU A 61 -10.16 -4.65 3.18
C LEU A 61 -11.66 -4.72 2.89
N HIS A 62 -12.04 -5.15 1.67
CA HIS A 62 -13.43 -5.29 1.27
C HIS A 62 -14.17 -6.36 2.08
N GLU A 63 -13.52 -7.46 2.48
CA GLU A 63 -14.11 -8.47 3.37
C GLU A 63 -14.51 -7.89 4.73
N ALA A 64 -13.83 -6.84 5.20
CA ALA A 64 -14.18 -6.11 6.41
C ALA A 64 -15.25 -5.02 6.20
N GLY A 65 -15.80 -4.88 4.98
CA GLY A 65 -16.69 -3.78 4.60
C GLY A 65 -15.97 -2.43 4.41
N GLY A 66 -14.64 -2.46 4.27
CA GLY A 66 -13.84 -1.27 4.06
C GLY A 66 -13.88 -0.77 2.61
N ARG A 67 -13.36 0.43 2.39
CA ARG A 67 -13.16 1.05 1.07
C ARG A 67 -11.76 1.65 1.02
N PRO A 68 -11.16 1.90 -0.16
CA PRO A 68 -9.77 2.36 -0.24
C PRO A 68 -9.46 3.60 0.60
N GLU A 69 -10.38 4.56 0.71
CA GLU A 69 -10.21 5.77 1.52
C GLU A 69 -10.14 5.50 3.04
N HIS A 70 -10.47 4.29 3.50
CA HIS A 70 -10.33 3.88 4.90
C HIS A 70 -8.90 3.46 5.25
N LEU A 71 -8.02 3.28 4.27
CA LEU A 71 -6.60 3.03 4.52
C LEU A 71 -6.00 4.20 5.31
N VAL A 72 -5.27 3.89 6.39
CA VAL A 72 -4.61 4.88 7.25
C VAL A 72 -3.09 4.72 7.25
N ARG A 73 -2.58 3.52 6.98
CA ARG A 73 -1.14 3.23 6.95
C ARG A 73 -0.83 2.16 5.90
N MET A 74 0.30 2.34 5.20
CA MET A 74 0.92 1.31 4.36
C MET A 74 2.42 1.26 4.59
N THR A 75 2.97 0.05 4.70
CA THR A 75 4.42 -0.19 4.68
C THR A 75 4.76 -1.05 3.48
N TRP A 76 5.69 -0.57 2.68
CA TRP A 76 6.19 -1.26 1.49
C TRP A 76 7.59 -1.81 1.78
N TYR A 77 7.74 -3.12 1.66
CA TYR A 77 9.02 -3.79 1.69
C TYR A 77 9.38 -4.16 0.25
N VAL A 78 10.52 -3.69 -0.25
CA VAL A 78 10.95 -3.92 -1.64
C VAL A 78 12.32 -4.59 -1.67
N THR A 79 12.57 -5.49 -2.61
CA THR A 79 13.88 -6.17 -2.71
C THR A 79 14.92 -5.33 -3.47
N ASP A 80 14.51 -4.56 -4.47
CA ASP A 80 15.36 -3.62 -5.20
C ASP A 80 14.72 -2.22 -5.29
N LYS A 81 15.32 -1.25 -4.61
CA LYS A 81 14.90 0.17 -4.66
C LYS A 81 15.00 0.75 -6.07
N ARG A 82 15.97 0.34 -6.89
CA ARG A 82 16.13 0.86 -8.26
C ARG A 82 14.97 0.43 -9.14
N GLU A 83 14.55 -0.84 -9.04
CA GLU A 83 13.37 -1.35 -9.76
C GLU A 83 12.10 -0.61 -9.30
N TYR A 84 11.92 -0.46 -7.98
CA TYR A 84 10.82 0.33 -7.41
C TYR A 84 10.78 1.79 -7.95
N LEU A 85 11.92 2.48 -7.93
CA LEU A 85 12.02 3.87 -8.42
C LEU A 85 11.74 3.98 -9.91
N ALA A 86 12.20 3.01 -10.72
CA ALA A 86 11.91 2.95 -12.15
C ALA A 86 10.42 2.71 -12.45
N SER A 87 9.72 2.01 -11.56
CA SER A 87 8.29 1.68 -11.70
C SER A 87 7.32 2.75 -11.18
N LEU A 88 7.79 3.83 -10.54
CA LEU A 88 6.93 4.82 -9.87
C LEU A 88 5.84 5.43 -10.76
N LYS A 89 6.11 5.65 -12.05
CA LYS A 89 5.10 6.22 -12.97
C LYS A 89 3.91 5.27 -13.16
N GLU A 90 4.20 3.98 -13.32
CA GLU A 90 3.18 2.95 -13.52
C GLU A 90 2.41 2.67 -12.23
N ILE A 91 3.15 2.50 -11.12
CA ILE A 91 2.58 2.32 -9.79
C ILE A 91 1.70 3.52 -9.41
N GLY A 92 2.17 4.75 -9.65
CA GLY A 92 1.42 5.96 -9.30
C GLY A 92 0.10 6.11 -10.08
N ARG A 93 0.04 5.65 -11.34
CA ARG A 93 -1.20 5.57 -12.12
C ARG A 93 -2.16 4.55 -11.50
N ALA A 94 -1.69 3.33 -11.27
CA ALA A 94 -2.52 2.28 -10.69
C ALA A 94 -2.98 2.62 -9.27
N PHE A 95 -2.13 3.23 -8.46
CA PHE A 95 -2.49 3.71 -7.11
C PHE A 95 -3.62 4.74 -7.17
N ARG A 96 -3.59 5.66 -8.14
CA ARG A 96 -4.67 6.63 -8.32
C ARG A 96 -5.99 5.96 -8.73
N GLU A 97 -5.92 4.94 -9.58
CA GLU A 97 -7.09 4.21 -10.08
C GLU A 97 -7.69 3.29 -9.02
N LEU A 98 -6.85 2.58 -8.26
CA LEU A 98 -7.27 1.60 -7.25
C LEU A 98 -7.62 2.24 -5.91
N ILE A 99 -6.83 3.23 -5.46
CA ILE A 99 -6.94 3.82 -4.13
C ILE A 99 -7.48 5.24 -4.19
N GLY A 100 -6.91 6.11 -5.04
CA GLY A 100 -7.39 7.48 -5.26
C GLY A 100 -7.29 8.43 -4.06
N ASP A 101 -6.95 7.93 -2.87
CA ASP A 101 -6.76 8.67 -1.63
C ASP A 101 -5.28 8.61 -1.18
N TYR A 102 -4.76 9.76 -0.73
CA TYR A 102 -3.35 9.89 -0.31
C TYR A 102 -3.21 10.28 1.17
N ASP A 103 -4.30 10.33 1.92
CA ASP A 103 -4.32 10.60 3.36
C ASP A 103 -3.97 9.32 4.13
N ILE A 104 -2.84 8.73 3.77
CA ILE A 104 -2.30 7.44 4.22
C ILE A 104 -0.87 7.69 4.68
N ALA A 105 -0.54 7.27 5.91
CA ALA A 105 0.84 7.25 6.37
C ALA A 105 1.61 6.18 5.61
N MET A 106 2.71 6.53 4.94
CA MET A 106 3.48 5.57 4.13
C MET A 106 4.92 5.47 4.59
N SER A 107 5.45 4.25 4.53
CA SER A 107 6.88 3.95 4.60
C SER A 107 7.24 2.98 3.49
N ALA A 108 8.43 3.15 2.90
CA ALA A 108 8.97 2.23 1.92
C ALA A 108 10.44 1.96 2.27
N VAL A 109 10.79 0.69 2.43
CA VAL A 109 12.15 0.27 2.82
C VAL A 109 12.62 -0.84 1.88
N GLN A 110 13.90 -0.78 1.51
CA GLN A 110 14.53 -1.91 0.84
C GLN A 110 14.92 -2.96 1.88
N VAL A 111 14.54 -4.21 1.65
CA VAL A 111 14.89 -5.37 2.47
C VAL A 111 15.84 -6.29 1.72
N VAL A 112 16.56 -7.15 2.45
CA VAL A 112 17.49 -8.11 1.84
C VAL A 112 16.75 -9.21 1.08
N ALA A 113 15.60 -9.66 1.60
CA ALA A 113 14.77 -10.69 0.99
C ALA A 113 13.33 -10.61 1.53
N LEU A 114 12.40 -11.23 0.79
CA LEU A 114 11.05 -11.57 1.23
C LEU A 114 10.96 -13.09 1.41
N ILE A 115 9.85 -13.60 1.96
CA ILE A 115 9.69 -15.03 2.23
C ILE A 115 9.61 -15.85 0.93
N GLU A 116 8.88 -15.35 -0.06
CA GLU A 116 8.80 -15.98 -1.38
C GLU A 116 9.89 -15.40 -2.30
N ASP A 117 10.74 -16.26 -2.85
CA ASP A 117 11.90 -15.85 -3.67
C ASP A 117 11.50 -15.05 -4.92
N GLU A 118 10.33 -15.33 -5.49
CA GLU A 118 9.79 -14.62 -6.66
C GLU A 118 9.18 -13.26 -6.32
N ALA A 119 8.91 -12.99 -5.03
CA ALA A 119 8.32 -11.74 -4.59
C ALA A 119 9.35 -10.60 -4.62
N LYS A 120 8.97 -9.50 -5.27
CA LYS A 120 9.76 -8.26 -5.33
C LYS A 120 9.27 -7.18 -4.37
N VAL A 121 8.03 -7.31 -3.91
CA VAL A 121 7.36 -6.35 -3.06
C VAL A 121 6.36 -7.05 -2.14
N GLU A 122 6.31 -6.59 -0.90
CA GLU A 122 5.30 -6.94 0.09
C GLU A 122 4.71 -5.66 0.69
N ILE A 123 3.38 -5.57 0.76
CA ILE A 123 2.66 -4.39 1.25
C ILE A 123 1.83 -4.78 2.47
N GLU A 124 2.23 -4.29 3.64
CA GLU A 124 1.41 -4.35 4.87
C GLU A 124 0.52 -3.10 4.95
N ALA A 125 -0.73 -3.26 5.38
CA ALA A 125 -1.65 -2.14 5.51
C ALA A 125 -2.45 -2.15 6.83
N THR A 126 -2.89 -0.96 7.24
CA THR A 126 -3.87 -0.78 8.30
C THR A 126 -4.94 0.17 7.80
N ALA A 127 -6.19 -0.15 8.09
CA ALA A 127 -7.36 0.67 7.76
C ALA A 127 -8.22 0.93 9.00
N VAL A 128 -9.01 2.01 8.95
CA VAL A 128 -10.00 2.35 9.96
C VAL A 128 -11.32 2.68 9.27
N ILE A 129 -12.31 1.82 9.46
CA ILE A 129 -13.65 1.94 8.86
C ILE A 129 -14.53 2.80 9.78
N PRO A 130 -15.07 3.94 9.30
CA PRO A 130 -15.99 4.76 10.09
C PRO A 130 -17.22 3.97 10.55
N GLN A 131 -17.72 4.28 11.74
CA GLN A 131 -19.01 3.82 12.25
C GLN A 131 -20.11 4.83 11.90
#